data_AF-A0A1U9ZZN0-F1
#
_entry.id   AF-A0A1U9ZZN0-F1
#
_cell.length_a   1.000
_cell.length_b   1.000
_cell.length_c   1.000
_cell.angle_alpha   90.00
_cell.angle_beta   90.00
_cell.angle_gamma   90.00
#
_symmetry.space_group_name_H-M   'P 1'
#
loop_
_entity.id
_entity.type
_entity.pdbx_description
1 polymer ?
#
loop_
_entity_poly.entity_id
_entity_poly.type
_entity_poly.pdbx_seq_one_letter_code
_entity_poly.pdbx_strand_id
1 'polypeptide(L)' 'MASDSGFEQGGGRVVQVTIPAEVAFDLERFQSVQKEILGRLGCRGCCSGWDIRYELQRRFLVNEKLEIREPG' A
#
# COMPACT_ATOMS: atom_id res chain seq x y z
N MET A 1 -6.50 -22.49 18.58
CA MET A 1 -6.88 -22.00 17.24
C MET A 1 -6.15 -20.69 17.02
N ALA A 2 -5.48 -20.57 15.87
CA ALA A 2 -4.29 -19.74 15.68
C ALA A 2 -4.44 -18.28 16.10
N SER A 3 -3.49 -17.84 16.93
CA SER A 3 -3.18 -16.45 17.22
C SER A 3 -2.65 -15.81 15.94
N ASP A 4 -3.49 -15.04 15.25
CA ASP A 4 -3.08 -14.18 14.16
C ASP A 4 -2.35 -12.99 14.78
N SER A 5 -1.03 -13.01 14.72
CA SER A 5 -0.15 -11.87 15.00
C SER A 5 -0.31 -10.85 13.88
N GLY A 6 -1.50 -10.25 13.80
CA GLY A 6 -1.80 -9.11 12.95
C GLY A 6 -1.14 -7.87 13.55
N PHE A 7 -0.45 -7.13 12.70
CA PHE A 7 0.17 -5.82 12.95
C PHE A 7 -0.60 -5.00 14.01
N GLU A 8 0.06 -4.67 15.12
CA GLU A 8 -0.51 -3.85 16.19
C GLU A 8 -1.03 -2.52 15.62
N GLN A 9 -2.34 -2.30 15.70
CA GLN A 9 -2.97 -1.06 15.25
C GLN A 9 -2.74 0.06 16.27
N GLY A 10 -1.70 0.86 16.03
CA GLY A 10 -1.56 2.17 16.66
C GLY A 10 -2.59 3.15 16.10
N GLY A 11 -3.70 3.33 16.82
CA GLY A 11 -4.54 4.54 16.79
C GLY A 11 -5.15 4.96 15.43
N GLY A 12 -6.26 4.34 15.05
CA GLY A 12 -7.12 4.81 13.95
C GLY A 12 -7.08 3.88 12.74
N ARG A 13 -8.20 3.75 12.03
CA ARG A 13 -8.43 2.85 10.90
C ARG A 13 -7.68 3.27 9.63
N VAL A 14 -6.43 3.73 9.78
CA VAL A 14 -5.56 4.26 8.72
C VAL A 14 -4.73 3.12 8.15
N VAL A 15 -4.70 2.99 6.84
CA VAL A 15 -3.92 1.98 6.11
C VAL A 15 -3.03 2.69 5.11
N GLN A 16 -1.72 2.46 5.22
CA GLN A 16 -0.74 3.00 4.28
C GLN A 16 -0.41 1.95 3.23
N VAL A 17 -0.46 2.34 1.95
CA VAL A 17 -0.24 1.44 0.82
C VAL A 17 0.73 2.09 -0.16
N THR A 18 1.90 1.50 -0.33
CA THR A 18 2.83 1.92 -1.38
C THR A 18 2.57 1.15 -2.66
N ILE A 19 2.34 1.85 -3.78
CA ILE A 19 2.04 1.25 -5.10
C ILE A 19 2.94 1.81 -6.21
N PRO A 20 3.31 1.01 -7.22
CA PRO A 20 4.00 1.53 -8.40
C PRO A 20 3.15 2.57 -9.14
N ALA A 21 3.81 3.55 -9.78
CA ALA A 21 3.13 4.54 -10.62
C ALA A 21 2.33 3.89 -11.75
N GLU A 22 2.87 2.85 -12.39
CA GLU A 22 2.18 2.08 -13.44
C GLU A 22 0.90 1.38 -12.96
N VAL A 23 0.77 1.13 -11.66
CA VAL A 23 -0.46 0.58 -11.05
C VAL A 23 -1.39 1.73 -10.64
N ALA A 24 -0.85 2.81 -10.09
CA ALA A 24 -1.64 3.98 -9.66
C ALA A 24 -2.33 4.70 -10.83
N PHE A 25 -1.69 4.74 -12.00
CA PHE A 25 -2.20 5.41 -13.19
C PHE A 25 -2.94 4.48 -14.17
N ASP A 26 -3.24 3.25 -13.75
CA ASP A 26 -4.08 2.30 -14.49
C ASP A 26 -5.29 1.94 -13.62
N LEU A 27 -6.49 2.32 -14.06
CA LEU A 27 -7.71 2.18 -13.27
C LEU A 27 -8.03 0.71 -12.93
N GLU A 28 -7.87 -0.20 -13.90
CA GLU A 28 -8.20 -1.61 -13.70
C GLU A 28 -7.23 -2.26 -12.71
N ARG A 29 -5.94 -1.97 -12.87
CA ARG A 29 -4.90 -2.48 -11.96
C ARG A 29 -5.08 -1.90 -10.56
N PHE A 30 -5.36 -0.61 -10.44
CA PHE A 30 -5.62 0.03 -9.16
C PHE A 30 -6.83 -0.58 -8.45
N GLN A 31 -7.94 -0.79 -9.17
CA GLN A 31 -9.15 -1.41 -8.61
C GLN A 31 -8.91 -2.85 -8.16
N SER A 32 -8.12 -3.62 -8.91
CA SER A 32 -7.72 -4.98 -8.53
C SER A 32 -6.96 -4.98 -7.20
N VAL A 33 -5.97 -4.10 -7.05
CA VAL A 33 -5.22 -3.93 -5.80
C VAL A 33 -6.12 -3.47 -4.65
N GLN A 34 -6.97 -2.47 -4.88
CA GLN A 34 -7.91 -1.96 -3.89
C GLN A 34 -8.85 -3.07 -3.38
N LYS A 35 -9.40 -3.88 -4.29
CA LYS A 35 -10.31 -4.98 -3.94
C LYS A 35 -9.63 -6.04 -3.05
N GLU A 36 -8.39 -6.38 -3.35
CA GLU A 36 -7.62 -7.34 -2.55
C GLU A 36 -7.28 -6.78 -1.16
N ILE A 37 -6.93 -5.49 -1.07
CA ILE A 37 -6.70 -4.81 0.21
C ILE A 37 -7.99 -4.79 1.04
N LEU A 38 -9.10 -4.35 0.47
CA LEU A 38 -10.40 -4.32 1.14
C LEU A 38 -10.88 -5.72 1.55
N GLY A 39 -10.55 -6.75 0.76
CA GLY A 39 -10.78 -8.15 1.11
C GLY A 39 -10.04 -8.57 2.39
N ARG A 40 -8.79 -8.12 2.56
CA ARG A 40 -8.01 -8.35 3.79
C ARG A 40 -8.56 -7.55 4.97
N LEU A 41 -9.15 -6.39 4.71
CA LEU A 41 -9.79 -5.54 5.71
C LEU A 41 -11.24 -5.98 6.06
N GLY A 42 -11.77 -6.99 5.37
CA GLY A 42 -13.00 -7.71 5.73
C GLY A 42 -14.10 -7.74 4.66
N CYS A 43 -14.13 -6.81 3.71
CA CYS A 43 -15.16 -6.78 2.66
C CYS A 43 -14.57 -6.28 1.33
N ARG A 44 -14.55 -7.15 0.31
CA ARG A 44 -13.99 -6.83 -1.02
C ARG A 44 -14.71 -5.72 -1.78
N GLY A 45 -15.95 -5.38 -1.42
CA GLY A 45 -16.77 -4.38 -2.09
C GLY A 45 -17.08 -3.14 -1.26
N CYS A 46 -16.57 -3.06 -0.03
CA CYS A 46 -16.88 -1.98 0.89
C CYS A 46 -15.67 -1.05 1.00
N CYS A 47 -15.80 0.21 0.56
CA CYS A 47 -14.75 1.22 0.72
C CYS A 47 -14.91 2.06 2.00
N SER A 48 -15.89 1.73 2.85
CA SER A 48 -16.21 2.50 4.05
C SER A 48 -15.46 1.99 5.27
N GLY A 49 -15.22 2.90 6.22
CA GLY A 49 -14.68 2.57 7.53
C GLY A 49 -13.15 2.53 7.62
N TRP A 50 -12.41 2.75 6.54
CA TRP A 50 -10.94 2.80 6.53
C TRP A 50 -10.45 4.09 5.85
N ASP A 51 -9.40 4.70 6.40
CA ASP A 51 -8.64 5.78 5.77
C ASP A 51 -7.45 5.15 5.04
N ILE A 52 -7.62 4.82 3.76
CA ILE A 52 -6.57 4.17 2.96
C ILE A 52 -5.81 5.23 2.18
N ARG A 53 -4.52 5.36 2.47
CA ARG A 53 -3.61 6.31 1.85
C ARG A 53 -2.68 5.58 0.90
N TYR A 54 -2.78 5.92 -0.38
CA TYR A 54 -1.93 5.36 -1.42
C TYR A 54 -0.77 6.31 -1.70
N GLU A 55 0.45 5.78 -1.57
CA GLU A 55 1.69 6.50 -1.84
C GLU A 55 2.39 5.86 -3.03
N LEU A 56 2.98 6.68 -3.90
CA LEU A 56 3.76 6.15 -5.03
C LEU A 56 5.07 5.55 -4.52
N GLN A 57 5.40 4.38 -5.06
CA GLN A 57 6.67 3.72 -4.80
C GLN A 57 7.82 4.62 -5.24
N ARG A 58 8.66 4.99 -4.28
CA ARG A 58 9.94 5.66 -4.53
C ARG A 58 11.06 4.65 -4.58
N ARG A 59 11.98 4.85 -5.50
CA ARG A 59 13.21 4.05 -5.60
C ARG A 59 14.38 5.00 -5.40
N PHE A 60 15.39 4.54 -4.68
CA PHE A 60 16.64 5.25 -4.50
C PHE A 60 17.75 4.32 -4.98
N LEU A 61 18.64 4.86 -5.80
CA LEU A 61 19.87 4.21 -6.23
C LEU A 61 20.97 4.66 -5.27
N VAL A 62 21.66 3.70 -4.67
CA VAL A 62 22.79 3.94 -3.76
C VAL A 62 24.04 3.31 -4.37
N ASN A 63 25.12 4.08 -4.43
CA ASN A 63 26.41 3.58 -4.93
C ASN A 63 27.42 3.29 -3.81
N GLU A 64 28.57 2.73 -4.16
CA GLU A 64 29.66 2.40 -3.22
C GLU A 64 30.23 3.63 -2.48
N LYS A 65 30.01 4.83 -3.01
CA LYS A 65 30.41 6.11 -2.41
C LYS A 65 29.33 6.71 -1.49
N LEU A 66 28.25 5.97 -1.22
CA LEU A 66 27.09 6.41 -0.43
C LEU A 66 26.32 7.58 -1.04
N GLU A 67 26.44 7.80 -2.35
CA GLU A 67 25.62 8.80 -3.05
C GLU A 67 24.22 8.23 -3.32
N ILE A 68 23.20 9.04 -3.08
CA ILE A 68 21.78 8.68 -3.26
C ILE A 68 21.22 9.45 -4.46
N ARG A 69 20.56 8.74 -5.38
CA ARG A 69 19.85 9.35 -6.53
C ARG A 69 18.49 8.71 -6.73
N GLU A 70 17.51 9.48 -7.18
CA GLU A 70 16.25 8.93 -7.68
C GLU A 70 16.44 8.45 -9.13
N PRO A 71 15.91 7.28 -9.52
CA PRO A 71 15.85 6.89 -10.92
C PRO A 71 14.90 7.86 -11.63
N GLY A 72 15.43 8.54 -12.67
CA GLY A 72 14.65 9.41 -13.54
C GLY A 72 13.73 8.66 -14.48
#